data_AF-A0A0M1P734-F1
#
_entry.id   AF-A0A0M1P734-F1
#
_cell.length_a   1.000
_cell.length_b   1.000
_cell.length_c   1.000
_cell.angle_alpha   90.00
_cell.angle_beta   90.00
_cell.angle_gamma   90.00
#
_symmetry.space_group_name_H-M   'P 1'
#
loop_
_entity.id
_entity.type
_entity.pdbx_description
1 polymer ?
#
loop_
_entity_poly.entity_id
_entity_poly.type
_entity_poly.pdbx_seq_one_letter_code
_entity_poly.pdbx_strand_id
1 'polypeptide(L)'
;MRHVLYKKSITYVSKVILKKFIYYFFAMIPTILLLCVLVYLFPYTGLERIVALPAIFIINSTIIFIVMAKSNSLKKPIRIITWMLAIFLTMFLSIAMYPQEHNPHVFKQIGNSISTIKEYDRISEMELDLSRAHKNNIIDNQSVEDRYVVALYKFKDQIPLDGTYHLYQRESTYFFDTTITSIDVISNKLIGHHKVIWWYLDAFNY
;
A
#
# COMPACT_ATOMS: atom_id res chain seq x y z
N MET A 1 -42.86 36.87 -14.53
CA MET A 1 -41.92 36.26 -15.52
C MET A 1 -40.47 36.17 -15.02
N ARG A 2 -39.85 37.23 -14.47
CA ARG A 2 -38.46 37.19 -13.93
C ARG A 2 -38.21 36.12 -12.85
N HIS A 3 -39.15 35.91 -11.93
CA HIS A 3 -39.00 34.92 -10.84
C HIS A 3 -38.93 33.46 -11.33
N VAL A 4 -39.62 33.12 -12.42
CA VAL A 4 -39.63 31.77 -13.00
C VAL A 4 -38.31 31.49 -13.72
N LEU A 5 -37.77 32.48 -14.43
CA LEU A 5 -36.47 32.39 -15.09
C LEU A 5 -35.32 32.24 -14.07
N TYR A 6 -35.40 32.97 -12.94
CA TYR A 6 -34.42 32.86 -11.85
C TYR A 6 -34.41 31.46 -11.21
N LYS A 7 -35.60 30.88 -10.92
CA LYS A 7 -35.71 29.53 -10.35
C LYS A 7 -35.19 28.45 -11.30
N LYS A 8 -35.43 28.59 -12.62
CA LYS A 8 -34.94 27.66 -13.65
C LYS A 8 -33.41 27.73 -13.80
N SER A 9 -32.83 28.94 -13.70
CA SER A 9 -31.39 29.18 -13.67
C SER A 9 -30.71 28.50 -12.47
N ILE A 10 -31.21 28.70 -11.25
CA ILE A 10 -30.67 28.09 -10.04
C ILE A 10 -30.69 26.56 -10.13
N THR A 11 -31.81 25.99 -10.60
CA THR A 11 -31.95 24.53 -10.74
C THR A 11 -30.95 23.95 -11.75
N TYR A 12 -30.65 24.69 -12.83
CA TYR A 12 -29.66 24.26 -13.81
C TYR A 12 -28.24 24.31 -13.24
N VAL A 13 -27.88 25.41 -12.57
CA VAL A 13 -26.57 25.58 -11.94
C VAL A 13 -26.33 24.50 -10.89
N SER A 14 -27.32 24.18 -10.04
CA SER A 14 -27.16 23.14 -9.01
C SER A 14 -26.91 21.75 -9.62
N LYS A 15 -27.60 21.40 -10.72
CA LYS A 15 -27.39 20.12 -11.43
C LYS A 15 -25.99 20.02 -12.03
N VAL A 16 -25.47 21.11 -12.61
CA VAL A 16 -24.12 21.14 -13.18
C VAL A 16 -23.06 20.99 -12.08
N ILE A 17 -23.24 21.68 -10.95
CA ILE A 17 -22.35 21.58 -9.78
C ILE A 17 -22.37 20.14 -9.23
N LEU A 18 -23.55 19.59 -9.00
CA LEU A 18 -23.71 18.22 -8.49
C LEU A 18 -23.03 17.20 -9.42
N LYS A 19 -23.20 17.33 -10.73
CA LYS A 19 -22.56 16.43 -11.71
C LYS A 19 -21.02 16.52 -11.62
N LYS A 20 -20.46 17.72 -11.52
CA LYS A 20 -19.00 17.89 -11.36
C LYS A 20 -18.49 17.33 -10.03
N PHE A 21 -19.24 17.52 -8.96
CA PHE A 21 -18.94 16.94 -7.65
C PHE A 21 -18.91 15.42 -7.70
N ILE A 22 -19.89 14.79 -8.36
CA ILE A 22 -19.92 13.34 -8.56
C ILE A 22 -18.68 12.85 -9.34
N TYR A 23 -18.31 13.52 -10.44
CA TYR A 23 -17.10 13.13 -11.20
C TYR A 23 -15.83 13.25 -10.37
N TYR A 24 -15.68 14.34 -9.63
CA TYR A 24 -14.56 14.52 -8.71
C TYR A 24 -14.51 13.39 -7.68
N PHE A 25 -15.64 13.07 -7.05
CA PHE A 25 -15.72 12.01 -6.06
C PHE A 25 -15.27 10.66 -6.63
N PHE A 26 -15.81 10.26 -7.79
CA PHE A 26 -15.41 9.01 -8.46
C PHE A 26 -13.94 9.02 -8.90
N ALA A 27 -13.41 10.15 -9.35
CA ALA A 27 -12.00 10.26 -9.74
C ALA A 27 -11.04 10.14 -8.53
N MET A 28 -11.49 10.49 -7.33
CA MET A 28 -10.70 10.37 -6.10
C MET A 28 -10.74 8.97 -5.47
N ILE A 29 -11.71 8.12 -5.83
CA ILE A 29 -11.82 6.75 -5.27
C ILE A 29 -10.51 5.95 -5.41
N PRO A 30 -9.84 5.89 -6.59
CA PRO A 30 -8.58 5.14 -6.72
C PRO A 30 -7.48 5.66 -5.78
N THR A 31 -7.39 6.97 -5.58
CA THR A 31 -6.43 7.57 -4.62
C THR A 31 -6.76 7.13 -3.20
N ILE A 32 -8.02 7.22 -2.78
CA ILE A 32 -8.44 6.86 -1.42
C ILE A 32 -8.17 5.37 -1.15
N LEU A 33 -8.58 4.50 -2.07
CA LEU A 33 -8.34 3.06 -1.96
C LEU A 33 -6.85 2.74 -1.89
N LEU A 34 -6.04 3.38 -2.74
CA LEU A 34 -4.60 3.19 -2.72
C LEU A 34 -3.97 3.66 -1.41
N LEU A 35 -4.39 4.80 -0.86
CA LEU A 35 -3.91 5.25 0.45
C LEU A 35 -4.31 4.27 1.57
N CYS A 36 -5.51 3.70 1.55
CA CYS A 36 -5.90 2.66 2.49
C CYS A 36 -4.98 1.42 2.37
N VAL A 37 -4.68 0.99 1.14
CA VAL A 37 -3.75 -0.12 0.88
C VAL A 37 -2.34 0.21 1.38
N LEU A 38 -1.84 1.42 1.11
CA LEU A 38 -0.52 1.85 1.56
C LEU A 38 -0.43 1.91 3.09
N VAL A 39 -1.47 2.38 3.77
CA VAL A 39 -1.54 2.38 5.24
C VAL A 39 -1.53 0.98 5.81
N TYR A 40 -2.21 0.04 5.17
CA TYR A 40 -2.29 -1.35 5.61
C TYR A 40 -0.98 -2.11 5.35
N LEU A 41 -0.40 -1.96 4.17
CA LEU A 41 0.78 -2.73 3.73
C LEU A 41 2.10 -2.10 4.15
N PHE A 42 2.18 -0.79 4.33
CA PHE A 42 3.42 -0.10 4.67
C PHE A 42 3.24 0.75 5.94
N PRO A 43 3.10 0.10 7.11
CA PRO A 43 2.71 0.77 8.35
C PRO A 43 3.80 1.66 8.98
N TYR A 44 5.04 1.60 8.49
CA TYR A 44 6.23 2.26 9.04
C TYR A 44 6.34 3.76 8.67
N THR A 45 5.23 4.48 8.84
CA THR A 45 5.07 5.89 8.45
C THR A 45 4.99 6.87 9.61
N GLY A 46 4.91 6.35 10.84
CA GLY A 46 4.84 7.12 12.09
C GLY A 46 3.97 8.38 12.05
N LEU A 47 4.57 9.50 12.45
CA LEU A 47 3.97 10.83 12.52
C LEU A 47 3.93 11.51 11.14
N GLU A 48 4.88 11.20 10.24
CA GLU A 48 4.93 11.77 8.89
C GLU A 48 3.63 11.54 8.12
N ARG A 49 2.96 10.40 8.37
CA ARG A 49 1.64 10.10 7.80
C ARG A 49 0.60 11.18 8.05
N ILE A 50 0.62 11.83 9.21
CA ILE A 50 -0.37 12.85 9.60
C ILE A 50 -0.29 14.06 8.68
N VAL A 51 0.92 14.42 8.24
CA VAL A 51 1.17 15.56 7.34
C VAL A 51 1.10 15.13 5.87
N ALA A 52 1.65 13.96 5.54
CA ALA A 52 1.77 13.50 4.17
C ALA A 52 0.42 13.12 3.54
N LEU A 53 -0.49 12.45 4.27
CA LEU A 53 -1.79 12.05 3.71
C LEU A 53 -2.65 13.24 3.26
N PRO A 54 -2.82 14.30 4.07
CA PRO A 54 -3.47 15.53 3.61
C PRO A 54 -2.77 16.17 2.42
N ALA A 55 -1.43 16.23 2.42
CA ALA A 55 -0.68 16.81 1.31
C ALA A 55 -0.89 16.05 -0.01
N ILE A 56 -0.81 14.71 0.02
CA ILE A 56 -1.11 13.85 -1.14
C ILE A 56 -2.54 14.10 -1.63
N PHE A 57 -3.51 14.16 -0.70
CA PHE A 57 -4.91 14.40 -1.06
C PHE A 57 -5.10 15.76 -1.74
N ILE A 58 -4.47 16.82 -1.24
CA ILE A 58 -4.53 18.18 -1.83
C ILE A 58 -3.90 18.19 -3.23
N ILE A 59 -2.73 17.56 -3.39
CA ILE A 59 -2.04 17.49 -4.69
C ILE A 59 -2.87 16.72 -5.71
N ASN A 60 -3.38 15.54 -5.35
CA ASN A 60 -4.21 14.73 -6.24
C ASN A 60 -5.52 15.45 -6.57
N SER A 61 -6.16 16.10 -5.60
CA SER A 61 -7.35 16.92 -5.83
C SER A 61 -7.08 18.02 -6.85
N THR A 62 -5.93 18.71 -6.72
CA THR A 62 -5.51 19.77 -7.64
C THR A 62 -5.34 19.24 -9.07
N ILE A 63 -4.71 18.08 -9.25
CA ILE A 63 -4.56 17.42 -10.56
C ILE A 63 -5.94 17.10 -11.16
N ILE A 64 -6.84 16.50 -10.37
CA ILE A 64 -8.20 16.17 -10.82
C ILE A 64 -8.98 17.43 -11.21
N PHE A 65 -8.87 18.53 -10.45
CA PHE A 65 -9.51 19.79 -10.80
C PHE A 65 -8.99 20.37 -12.12
N ILE A 66 -7.67 20.37 -12.34
CA ILE A 66 -7.06 20.83 -13.59
C ILE A 66 -7.54 20.00 -14.78
N VAL A 67 -7.54 18.67 -14.65
CA VAL A 67 -7.99 17.75 -15.70
C VAL A 67 -9.48 17.95 -15.97
N MET A 68 -10.30 18.04 -14.94
CA MET A 68 -11.73 18.28 -15.07
C MET A 68 -12.02 19.59 -15.81
N ALA A 69 -11.31 20.68 -15.47
CA ALA A 69 -11.47 21.98 -16.13
C ALA A 69 -11.13 21.92 -17.62
N LYS A 70 -10.03 21.26 -17.99
CA LYS A 70 -9.60 21.13 -19.39
C LYS A 70 -10.37 20.06 -20.18
N SER A 71 -10.93 19.06 -19.51
CA SER A 71 -11.53 17.89 -20.16
C SER A 71 -12.75 18.21 -21.04
N ASN A 72 -13.47 19.29 -20.77
CA ASN A 72 -14.68 19.65 -21.50
C ASN A 72 -14.41 20.16 -22.92
N SER A 73 -13.22 20.68 -23.20
CA SER A 73 -12.83 21.13 -24.55
C SER A 73 -12.21 20.01 -25.41
N LEU A 74 -11.96 18.83 -24.83
CA LEU A 74 -11.32 17.71 -25.51
C LEU A 74 -12.34 16.82 -26.22
N LYS A 75 -11.95 16.27 -27.39
CA LYS A 75 -12.71 15.21 -28.06
C LYS A 75 -12.79 13.97 -27.16
N LYS A 76 -13.89 13.20 -27.27
CA LYS A 76 -14.18 12.03 -26.42
C LYS A 76 -12.98 11.06 -26.22
N PRO A 77 -12.26 10.59 -27.27
CA PRO A 77 -11.15 9.65 -27.05
C PRO A 77 -10.00 10.28 -26.26
N ILE A 78 -9.59 11.50 -26.62
CA ILE A 78 -8.52 12.24 -25.94
C ILE A 78 -8.91 12.46 -24.48
N ARG A 79 -10.17 12.85 -24.23
CA ARG A 79 -10.70 13.04 -22.88
C ARG A 79 -10.56 11.79 -22.02
N ILE A 80 -10.92 10.61 -22.55
CA ILE A 80 -10.79 9.34 -21.82
C ILE A 80 -9.32 9.07 -21.48
N ILE A 81 -8.42 9.21 -22.46
CA ILE A 81 -6.97 9.02 -22.25
C ILE A 81 -6.44 10.00 -21.19
N THR A 82 -6.81 11.27 -21.25
CA THR A 82 -6.40 12.28 -20.25
C THR A 82 -6.87 11.90 -18.85
N TRP A 83 -8.10 11.42 -18.68
CA TRP A 83 -8.59 10.96 -17.37
C TRP A 83 -7.86 9.71 -16.88
N MET A 84 -7.59 8.73 -17.75
CA MET A 84 -6.80 7.55 -17.36
C MET A 84 -5.39 7.95 -16.91
N LEU A 85 -4.70 8.78 -17.69
CA LEU A 85 -3.37 9.29 -17.34
C LEU A 85 -3.39 10.07 -16.03
N ALA A 86 -4.43 10.87 -15.79
CA ALA A 86 -4.60 11.59 -14.52
C ALA A 86 -4.72 10.62 -13.34
N ILE A 87 -5.54 9.57 -13.45
CA ILE A 87 -5.70 8.55 -12.42
C ILE A 87 -4.36 7.84 -12.16
N PHE A 88 -3.68 7.38 -13.21
CA PHE A 88 -2.35 6.76 -13.07
C PHE A 88 -1.33 7.69 -12.42
N LEU A 89 -1.30 8.96 -12.83
CA LEU A 89 -0.41 9.97 -12.24
C LEU A 89 -0.70 10.18 -10.76
N THR A 90 -1.98 10.31 -10.38
CA THR A 90 -2.37 10.48 -8.96
C THR A 90 -1.99 9.25 -8.12
N MET A 91 -2.15 8.04 -8.66
CA MET A 91 -1.73 6.82 -7.97
C MET A 91 -0.20 6.75 -7.82
N PHE A 92 0.53 7.04 -8.90
CA PHE A 92 1.99 7.07 -8.88
C PHE A 92 2.51 8.07 -7.85
N LEU A 93 1.95 9.29 -7.83
CA LEU A 93 2.33 10.31 -6.85
C LEU A 93 1.98 9.90 -5.42
N SER A 94 0.83 9.25 -5.20
CA SER A 94 0.48 8.72 -3.88
C SER A 94 1.52 7.73 -3.37
N ILE A 95 2.03 6.82 -4.22
CA ILE A 95 3.08 5.88 -3.83
C ILE A 95 4.41 6.62 -3.63
N ALA A 96 4.79 7.47 -4.58
CA ALA A 96 6.06 8.20 -4.57
C ALA A 96 6.20 9.15 -3.37
N MET A 97 5.09 9.75 -2.92
CA MET A 97 5.08 10.68 -1.78
C MET A 97 4.72 10.01 -0.46
N TYR A 98 4.40 8.71 -0.46
CA TYR A 98 4.05 8.01 0.77
C TYR A 98 5.28 7.92 1.69
N PRO A 99 5.19 8.43 2.93
CA PRO A 99 6.35 8.50 3.82
C PRO A 99 6.75 7.11 4.31
N GLN A 100 8.03 6.91 4.58
CA GLN A 100 8.58 5.74 5.27
C GLN A 100 9.72 6.24 6.17
N GLU A 101 9.46 6.36 7.47
CA GLU A 101 10.37 7.04 8.42
C GLU A 101 11.62 6.21 8.72
N HIS A 102 11.44 4.89 8.82
CA HIS A 102 12.49 3.96 9.24
C HIS A 102 12.79 2.88 8.21
N ASN A 103 11.98 2.82 7.15
CA ASN A 103 12.09 1.83 6.09
C ASN A 103 12.39 2.49 4.75
N PRO A 104 12.90 1.73 3.78
CA PRO A 104 13.08 2.21 2.42
C PRO A 104 11.77 2.70 1.81
N HIS A 105 11.87 3.48 0.75
CA HIS A 105 10.70 3.88 -0.03
C HIS A 105 9.89 2.65 -0.52
N VAL A 106 8.56 2.79 -0.60
CA VAL A 106 7.62 1.72 -0.98
C VAL A 106 8.06 0.98 -2.25
N PHE A 107 8.55 1.68 -3.27
CA PHE A 107 9.05 1.03 -4.49
C PHE A 107 10.25 0.12 -4.24
N LYS A 108 11.16 0.53 -3.35
CA LYS A 108 12.33 -0.28 -2.98
C LYS A 108 11.92 -1.50 -2.16
N GLN A 109 10.94 -1.36 -1.25
CA GLN A 109 10.40 -2.49 -0.50
C GLN A 109 9.79 -3.53 -1.45
N ILE A 110 8.92 -3.11 -2.37
CA ILE A 110 8.33 -4.00 -3.39
C ILE A 110 9.41 -4.70 -4.22
N GLY A 111 10.43 -3.95 -4.67
CA GLY A 111 11.54 -4.51 -5.44
C GLY A 111 12.33 -5.56 -4.65
N ASN A 112 12.64 -5.28 -3.38
CA ASN A 112 13.33 -6.22 -2.50
C ASN A 112 12.50 -7.49 -2.28
N SER A 113 11.20 -7.37 -2.04
CA SER A 113 10.32 -8.52 -1.83
C SER A 113 10.25 -9.40 -3.08
N ILE A 114 10.12 -8.80 -4.27
CA ILE A 114 10.12 -9.54 -5.54
C ILE A 114 11.47 -10.26 -5.74
N SER A 115 12.59 -9.56 -5.48
CA SER A 115 13.93 -10.16 -5.60
C SER A 115 14.09 -11.36 -4.66
N THR A 116 13.64 -11.20 -3.42
CA THR A 116 13.71 -12.24 -2.38
C THR A 116 12.89 -13.47 -2.76
N ILE A 117 11.66 -13.27 -3.24
CA ILE A 117 10.80 -14.37 -3.73
C ILE A 117 11.46 -15.10 -4.91
N LYS A 118 12.11 -14.38 -5.83
CA LYS A 118 12.84 -15.01 -6.95
C LYS A 118 14.03 -15.85 -6.49
N GLU A 119 14.58 -15.56 -5.33
CA GLU A 119 15.70 -16.29 -4.72
C GLU A 119 15.24 -17.41 -3.77
N TYR A 120 13.95 -17.76 -3.77
CA TYR A 120 13.34 -18.78 -2.89
C TYR A 120 14.19 -20.05 -2.72
N ASP A 121 14.71 -20.62 -3.82
CA ASP A 121 15.49 -21.86 -3.77
C ASP A 121 16.81 -21.70 -3.00
N ARG A 122 17.40 -20.51 -3.04
CA ARG A 122 18.67 -20.17 -2.38
C ARG A 122 18.50 -19.82 -0.91
N ILE A 123 17.27 -19.55 -0.48
CA ILE A 123 16.97 -19.23 0.92
C ILE A 123 17.21 -20.44 1.81
N SER A 124 17.98 -20.21 2.86
CA SER A 124 18.43 -21.25 3.81
C SER A 124 17.75 -21.11 5.17
N GLU A 125 17.72 -22.19 5.95
CA GLU A 125 17.14 -22.20 7.30
C GLU A 125 17.81 -21.19 8.25
N MET A 126 19.08 -20.86 7.99
CA MET A 126 19.83 -19.83 8.74
C MET A 126 19.17 -18.44 8.68
N GLU A 127 18.32 -18.18 7.70
CA GLU A 127 17.59 -16.90 7.56
C GLU A 127 16.39 -16.79 8.52
N LEU A 128 16.01 -17.88 9.20
CA LEU A 128 15.11 -17.84 10.35
C LEU A 128 15.75 -17.14 11.57
N ASP A 129 17.08 -17.07 11.61
CA ASP A 129 17.84 -16.39 12.66
C ASP A 129 18.05 -14.90 12.32
N LEU A 130 17.05 -14.06 12.61
CA LEU A 130 17.10 -12.61 12.40
C LEU A 130 18.26 -11.95 13.15
N SER A 131 18.57 -12.35 14.39
CA SER A 131 19.68 -11.80 15.16
C SER A 131 21.01 -11.98 14.43
N ARG A 132 21.28 -13.19 13.94
CA ARG A 132 22.46 -13.48 13.14
C ARG A 132 22.44 -12.75 11.79
N ALA A 133 21.29 -12.68 11.14
CA ALA A 133 21.14 -12.02 9.86
C ALA A 133 21.41 -10.50 9.95
N HIS A 134 20.93 -9.82 11.00
CA HIS A 134 21.22 -8.41 11.25
C HIS A 134 22.68 -8.17 11.62
N LYS A 135 23.32 -9.10 12.36
CA LYS A 135 24.73 -8.98 12.73
C LYS A 135 25.68 -9.15 11.54
N ASN A 136 25.33 -10.03 10.60
CA ASN A 136 26.17 -10.37 9.44
C ASN A 136 25.92 -9.50 8.21
N ASN A 137 24.75 -8.86 8.09
CA ASN A 137 24.44 -7.99 6.95
C ASN A 137 24.78 -6.53 7.25
N ILE A 138 25.57 -5.92 6.36
CA ILE A 138 25.76 -4.46 6.24
C ILE A 138 24.56 -3.82 5.49
N ILE A 139 23.62 -4.64 5.02
CA ILE A 139 22.53 -4.27 4.12
C ILE A 139 21.23 -4.04 4.90
N ASP A 140 20.52 -2.99 4.47
CA ASP A 140 19.11 -2.62 4.74
C ASP A 140 18.25 -3.66 5.48
N ASN A 141 17.81 -3.33 6.70
CA ASN A 141 17.00 -4.17 7.60
C ASN A 141 15.77 -4.79 6.90
N GLN A 142 15.17 -4.08 5.93
CA GLN A 142 13.99 -4.57 5.21
C GLN A 142 14.29 -5.83 4.38
N SER A 143 15.47 -5.92 3.78
CA SER A 143 15.87 -7.09 2.99
C SER A 143 16.03 -8.34 3.86
N VAL A 144 16.48 -8.13 5.10
CA VAL A 144 16.61 -9.20 6.10
C VAL A 144 15.25 -9.73 6.54
N GLU A 145 14.29 -8.83 6.82
CA GLU A 145 12.93 -9.25 7.20
C GLU A 145 12.18 -9.94 6.04
N ASP A 146 12.32 -9.47 4.80
CA ASP A 146 11.72 -10.12 3.62
C ASP A 146 12.24 -11.57 3.47
N ARG A 147 13.56 -11.76 3.59
CA ARG A 147 14.23 -13.08 3.54
C ARG A 147 13.77 -14.01 4.65
N TYR A 148 13.66 -13.47 5.87
CA TYR A 148 13.11 -14.19 7.01
C TYR A 148 11.70 -14.70 6.74
N VAL A 149 10.81 -13.89 6.16
CA VAL A 149 9.42 -14.29 5.88
C VAL A 149 9.36 -15.40 4.83
N VAL A 150 10.21 -15.33 3.80
CA VAL A 150 10.28 -16.40 2.80
C VAL A 150 10.87 -17.68 3.40
N ALA A 151 11.90 -17.58 4.25
CA ALA A 151 12.43 -18.72 4.99
C ALA A 151 11.36 -19.33 5.92
N LEU A 152 10.60 -18.49 6.63
CA LEU A 152 9.50 -18.88 7.50
C LEU A 152 8.46 -19.71 6.74
N TYR A 153 8.10 -19.30 5.53
CA TYR A 153 7.17 -20.06 4.68
C TYR A 153 7.77 -21.38 4.19
N LYS A 154 9.04 -21.36 3.74
CA LYS A 154 9.73 -22.54 3.18
C LYS A 154 9.95 -23.64 4.22
N PHE A 155 10.31 -23.25 5.45
CA PHE A 155 10.62 -24.17 6.55
C PHE A 155 9.51 -24.25 7.59
N LYS A 156 8.28 -23.84 7.25
CA LYS A 156 7.13 -23.75 8.19
C LYS A 156 6.85 -25.05 8.95
N ASP A 157 7.08 -26.21 8.33
CA ASP A 157 6.84 -27.53 8.94
C ASP A 157 7.94 -27.94 9.94
N GLN A 158 9.04 -27.20 10.01
CA GLN A 158 10.17 -27.44 10.92
C GLN A 158 10.11 -26.53 12.16
N ILE A 159 9.19 -25.57 12.18
CA ILE A 159 9.06 -24.58 13.27
C ILE A 159 8.36 -25.24 14.46
N PRO A 160 8.91 -25.10 15.70
CA PRO A 160 8.23 -25.60 16.88
C PRO A 160 6.92 -24.81 17.13
N LEU A 161 5.82 -25.55 17.19
CA LEU A 161 4.46 -25.00 17.38
C LEU A 161 4.02 -25.00 18.86
N ASP A 162 4.97 -25.20 19.78
CA ASP A 162 4.75 -25.23 21.23
C ASP A 162 4.65 -23.82 21.84
N GLY A 163 4.64 -22.77 21.02
CA GLY A 163 4.59 -21.37 21.44
C GLY A 163 5.94 -20.79 21.84
N THR A 164 7.04 -21.55 21.75
CA THR A 164 8.39 -21.04 22.03
C THR A 164 8.94 -20.19 20.87
N TYR A 165 8.42 -20.38 19.66
CA TYR A 165 8.83 -19.61 18.50
C TYR A 165 8.05 -18.29 18.41
N HIS A 166 8.79 -17.18 18.31
CA HIS A 166 8.23 -15.84 18.19
C HIS A 166 8.52 -15.24 16.82
N LEU A 167 7.46 -14.78 16.16
CA LEU A 167 7.54 -14.09 14.88
C LEU A 167 8.43 -12.84 14.98
N TYR A 168 9.30 -12.66 13.98
CA TYR A 168 10.33 -11.62 13.96
C TYR A 168 11.31 -11.64 15.13
N GLN A 169 11.37 -12.74 15.91
CA GLN A 169 12.13 -12.83 17.17
C GLN A 169 11.78 -11.71 18.15
N ARG A 170 10.54 -11.21 18.11
CA ARG A 170 10.05 -10.16 19.00
C ARG A 170 9.16 -10.76 20.08
N GLU A 171 9.33 -10.32 21.31
CA GLU A 171 8.42 -10.68 22.39
C GLU A 171 7.00 -10.19 22.09
N SER A 172 6.02 -10.95 22.58
CA SER A 172 4.62 -10.54 22.45
C SER A 172 4.35 -9.32 23.32
N THR A 173 3.59 -8.39 22.77
CA THR A 173 3.14 -7.19 23.49
C THR A 173 1.64 -7.28 23.75
N TYR A 174 1.12 -6.42 24.63
CA TYR A 174 -0.31 -6.35 24.92
C TYR A 174 -1.19 -6.22 23.67
N PHE A 175 -0.68 -5.57 22.62
CA PHE A 175 -1.43 -5.32 21.38
C PHE A 175 -1.09 -6.30 20.24
N PHE A 176 -0.06 -7.14 20.42
CA PHE A 176 0.46 -7.97 19.33
C PHE A 176 1.09 -9.25 19.85
N ASP A 177 0.41 -10.36 19.61
CA ASP A 177 0.88 -11.71 19.93
C ASP A 177 1.74 -12.26 18.78
N THR A 178 3.03 -12.47 19.07
CA THR A 178 4.03 -12.97 18.13
C THR A 178 4.23 -14.48 18.20
N THR A 179 3.64 -15.17 19.18
CA THR A 179 3.86 -16.61 19.38
C THR A 179 3.30 -17.43 18.21
N ILE A 180 4.02 -18.46 17.77
CA ILE A 180 3.51 -19.39 16.75
C ILE A 180 3.03 -20.65 17.45
N THR A 181 1.71 -20.86 17.43
CA THR A 181 1.04 -22.03 17.99
C THR A 181 0.49 -22.96 16.92
N SER A 182 0.39 -22.49 15.68
CA SER A 182 0.01 -23.28 14.51
C SER A 182 0.49 -22.59 13.22
N ILE A 183 0.53 -23.34 12.12
CA ILE A 183 0.99 -22.80 10.82
C ILE A 183 -0.04 -21.83 10.22
N ASP A 184 -1.34 -22.11 10.42
CA ASP A 184 -2.44 -21.30 9.88
C ASP A 184 -2.51 -19.88 10.45
N VAL A 185 -1.99 -19.65 11.66
CA VAL A 185 -1.98 -18.31 12.27
C VAL A 185 -0.83 -17.43 11.78
N ILE A 186 0.21 -17.99 11.16
CA ILE A 186 1.42 -17.26 10.76
C ILE A 186 1.08 -16.10 9.83
N SER A 187 0.32 -16.36 8.77
CA SER A 187 -0.04 -15.36 7.75
C SER A 187 -0.75 -14.14 8.34
N ASN A 188 -1.64 -14.36 9.31
CA ASN A 188 -2.41 -13.31 9.97
C ASN A 188 -1.54 -12.45 10.89
N LYS A 189 -0.49 -13.04 11.47
CA LYS A 189 0.47 -12.39 12.38
C LYS A 189 1.58 -11.66 11.63
N LEU A 190 1.79 -11.87 10.33
CA LEU A 190 2.76 -11.08 9.55
C LEU A 190 2.39 -9.58 9.53
N ILE A 191 3.37 -8.72 9.31
CA ILE A 191 3.17 -7.25 9.35
C ILE A 191 3.28 -6.69 7.93
N GLY A 192 2.38 -5.78 7.57
CA GLY A 192 2.47 -5.02 6.32
C GLY A 192 2.56 -5.89 5.06
N HIS A 193 3.49 -5.56 4.17
CA HIS A 193 3.69 -6.24 2.89
C HIS A 193 4.21 -7.67 3.02
N HIS A 194 4.73 -8.08 4.18
CA HIS A 194 5.10 -9.48 4.43
C HIS A 194 3.88 -10.41 4.30
N LYS A 195 2.67 -9.92 4.60
CA LYS A 195 1.42 -10.66 4.32
C LYS A 195 1.25 -10.97 2.83
N VAL A 196 1.66 -10.04 1.97
CA VAL A 196 1.58 -10.20 0.51
C VAL A 196 2.62 -11.19 0.03
N ILE A 197 3.83 -11.18 0.60
CA ILE A 197 4.86 -12.19 0.33
C ILE A 197 4.31 -13.58 0.64
N TRP A 198 3.77 -13.78 1.84
CA TRP A 198 3.19 -15.06 2.25
C TRP A 198 2.04 -15.49 1.33
N TRP A 199 1.08 -14.59 1.09
CA TRP A 199 -0.06 -14.86 0.21
C TRP A 199 0.40 -15.25 -1.20
N TYR A 200 1.43 -14.60 -1.73
CA TYR A 200 1.98 -14.96 -3.04
C TYR A 200 2.57 -16.37 -3.02
N LEU A 201 3.41 -16.71 -2.04
CA LEU A 201 4.01 -18.03 -1.95
C LEU A 201 2.95 -19.15 -1.83
N ASP A 202 1.92 -18.91 -1.01
CA ASP A 202 0.78 -19.81 -0.82
C ASP A 202 -0.03 -19.99 -2.11
N ALA A 203 -0.41 -18.88 -2.77
CA ALA A 203 -1.20 -18.91 -3.99
C ALA A 203 -0.53 -19.65 -5.16
N PHE A 204 0.81 -19.62 -5.21
CA PHE A 204 1.60 -20.27 -6.26
C PHE A 204 2.19 -21.61 -5.84
N ASN A 205 1.84 -22.14 -4.65
CA ASN A 205 2.33 -23.41 -4.10
C ASN A 205 3.85 -23.58 -4.21
N TYR A 206 4.59 -22.55 -3.82
CA TYR A 206 6.03 -22.66 -3.57
C TYR A 206 6.34 -23.62 -2.42
#